data_AF-A0A1D9H553-F1
#
_entry.id   AF-A0A1D9H553-F1
#
_cell.length_a   1.000
_cell.length_b   1.000
_cell.length_c   1.000
_cell.angle_alpha   90.00
_cell.angle_beta   90.00
_cell.angle_gamma   90.00
#
_symmetry.space_group_name_H-M   'P 1'
#
loop_
_entity.id
_entity.type
_entity.pdbx_description
1 polymer ?
#
loop_
_entity_poly.entity_id
_entity_poly.type
_entity_poly.pdbx_seq_one_letter_code
_entity_poly.pdbx_strand_id
1 'polypeptide(L)'
;MTQTASTQPHAATPGPASAAEIRAVIGPFEAEVIAQILALEPTLDEVRLAYKWLRSDEHLLRGMDSSLLSGRAAQVFEVLDAEFPDFDSGGHPA
;
A
#
# COMPACT_ATOMS: atom_id res chain seq x y z
N MET A 1 -0.89 -36.57 -14.89
CA MET A 1 -0.32 -35.83 -13.75
C MET A 1 -0.79 -34.40 -13.88
N THR A 2 -1.34 -33.88 -12.79
CA THR A 2 -2.08 -32.62 -12.63
C THR A 2 -1.32 -31.38 -13.07
N GLN A 3 -2.01 -30.46 -13.76
CA GLN A 3 -2.04 -29.05 -13.39
C GLN A 3 -3.15 -28.31 -14.15
N THR A 4 -4.24 -28.04 -13.43
CA THR A 4 -5.22 -27.01 -13.75
C THR A 4 -4.63 -25.67 -13.35
N ALA A 5 -4.13 -24.88 -14.30
CA ALA A 5 -3.89 -23.46 -14.10
C ALA A 5 -5.04 -22.71 -14.77
N SER A 6 -6.08 -22.43 -13.98
CA SER A 6 -7.18 -21.57 -14.38
C SER A 6 -6.63 -20.18 -14.67
N THR A 7 -6.48 -19.86 -15.96
CA THR A 7 -6.47 -18.47 -16.45
C THR A 7 -7.80 -17.85 -16.04
N GLN A 8 -7.79 -17.10 -14.94
CA GLN A 8 -8.89 -16.20 -14.63
C GLN A 8 -8.89 -15.05 -15.66
N PRO A 9 -10.07 -14.68 -16.18
CA PRO A 9 -10.19 -13.57 -17.10
C PRO A 9 -9.89 -12.26 -16.36
N HIS A 10 -9.01 -11.46 -16.97
CA HIS A 10 -8.65 -10.10 -16.60
C HIS A 10 -9.84 -9.16 -16.86
N ALA A 11 -10.90 -9.28 -16.05
CA ALA A 11 -11.97 -8.30 -16.01
C ALA A 11 -11.56 -7.22 -14.99
N ALA A 12 -11.37 -6.00 -15.47
CA ALA A 12 -11.28 -4.81 -14.63
C ALA A 12 -12.53 -4.74 -13.73
N THR A 13 -12.40 -5.26 -12.52
CA THR A 13 -13.49 -5.34 -11.55
C THR A 13 -13.23 -4.24 -10.52
N PRO A 14 -14.25 -3.48 -10.09
CA PRO A 14 -14.15 -2.57 -8.93
C PRO A 14 -14.07 -3.38 -7.63
N GLY A 15 -13.07 -4.27 -7.54
CA GLY A 15 -12.80 -5.15 -6.42
C GLY A 15 -11.56 -4.69 -5.64
N PRO A 16 -11.28 -5.35 -4.51
CA PRO A 16 -10.08 -5.09 -3.74
C PRO A 16 -8.82 -5.31 -4.59
N ALA A 17 -7.81 -4.49 -4.34
CA ALA A 17 -6.52 -4.56 -5.01
C ALA A 17 -5.84 -5.90 -4.71
N SER A 18 -5.31 -6.52 -5.76
CA SER A 18 -4.54 -7.75 -5.62
C SER A 18 -3.16 -7.47 -5.02
N ALA A 19 -2.54 -8.47 -4.40
CA ALA A 19 -1.16 -8.38 -3.89
C ALA A 19 -0.17 -7.89 -4.96
N ALA A 20 -0.39 -8.34 -6.20
CA ALA A 20 0.42 -7.97 -7.34
C ALA A 20 0.26 -6.51 -7.77
N GLU A 21 -0.90 -5.91 -7.51
CA GLU A 21 -1.19 -4.50 -7.81
C GLU A 21 -0.70 -3.61 -6.67
N ILE A 22 -0.92 -4.02 -5.42
CA ILE A 22 -0.41 -3.34 -4.23
C ILE A 22 1.11 -3.20 -4.33
N ARG A 23 1.86 -4.30 -4.54
CA ARG A 23 3.33 -4.26 -4.71
C ARG A 23 3.78 -3.39 -5.88
N ALA A 24 2.96 -3.24 -6.92
CA ALA A 24 3.30 -2.39 -8.06
C ALA A 24 3.16 -0.90 -7.73
N VAL A 25 2.31 -0.56 -6.75
CA VAL A 25 2.09 0.82 -6.28
C VAL A 25 3.06 1.20 -5.19
N ILE A 26 3.16 0.38 -4.13
CA ILE A 26 3.97 0.71 -2.95
C ILE A 26 5.45 0.31 -3.13
N GLY A 27 5.74 -0.63 -4.02
CA GLY A 27 7.09 -1.12 -4.29
C GLY A 27 7.41 -2.45 -3.57
N PRO A 28 8.69 -2.79 -3.38
CA PRO A 28 9.14 -4.05 -2.81
C PRO A 28 9.00 -4.07 -1.28
N PHE A 29 7.79 -3.86 -0.79
CA PHE A 29 7.46 -3.99 0.62
C PHE A 29 7.50 -5.46 1.06
N GLU A 30 7.67 -5.67 2.36
CA GLU A 30 7.62 -6.99 2.98
C GLU A 30 6.27 -7.66 2.75
N ALA A 31 6.29 -8.98 2.56
CA ALA A 31 5.08 -9.76 2.30
C ALA A 31 4.06 -9.67 3.44
N GLU A 32 4.52 -9.47 4.68
CA GLU A 32 3.68 -9.25 5.85
C GLU A 32 2.88 -7.95 5.74
N VAL A 33 3.50 -6.86 5.31
CA VAL A 33 2.83 -5.57 5.08
C VAL A 33 1.80 -5.69 3.97
N ILE A 34 2.16 -6.36 2.87
CA ILE A 34 1.24 -6.62 1.77
C ILE A 34 0.06 -7.46 2.25
N ALA A 35 0.28 -8.46 3.11
CA ALA A 35 -0.79 -9.29 3.68
C ALA A 35 -1.72 -8.48 4.60
N GLN A 36 -1.18 -7.57 5.41
CA GLN A 36 -1.96 -6.66 6.25
C GLN A 36 -2.81 -5.72 5.40
N ILE A 37 -2.23 -5.11 4.36
CA ILE A 37 -2.96 -4.27 3.40
C ILE A 37 -4.05 -5.09 2.70
N LEU A 38 -3.76 -6.34 2.29
CA LEU A 38 -4.77 -7.21 1.67
C LEU A 38 -5.96 -7.51 2.59
N ALA A 39 -5.71 -7.69 3.89
CA ALA A 39 -6.75 -7.99 4.86
C ALA A 39 -7.76 -6.84 5.02
N LEU A 40 -7.36 -5.61 4.70
CA LEU A 40 -8.23 -4.44 4.68
C LEU A 40 -9.12 -4.38 3.43
N GLU A 41 -8.87 -5.24 2.45
CA GLU A 41 -9.53 -5.26 1.14
C GLU A 41 -9.62 -3.85 0.49
N PRO A 42 -8.52 -3.08 0.44
CA PRO A 42 -8.53 -1.74 -0.10
C PRO A 42 -8.63 -1.80 -1.62
N THR A 43 -9.22 -0.78 -2.22
CA THR A 43 -9.17 -0.62 -3.67
C THR A 43 -7.82 -0.07 -4.11
N LEU A 44 -7.47 -0.27 -5.39
CA LEU A 44 -6.19 0.19 -5.92
C LEU A 44 -6.03 1.72 -5.81
N ASP A 45 -7.14 2.45 -5.91
CA ASP A 45 -7.16 3.91 -5.77
C ASP A 45 -6.85 4.34 -4.34
N GLU A 46 -7.39 3.63 -3.33
CA GLU A 46 -7.09 3.86 -1.92
C GLU A 46 -5.63 3.59 -1.58
N VAL A 47 -5.04 2.51 -2.11
CA VAL A 47 -3.62 2.19 -1.93
C VAL A 47 -2.73 3.25 -2.57
N ARG A 48 -3.07 3.71 -3.78
CA ARG A 48 -2.35 4.80 -4.46
C ARG A 48 -2.45 6.11 -3.70
N LEU A 49 -3.64 6.42 -3.17
CA LEU A 49 -3.86 7.62 -2.38
C LEU A 49 -3.03 7.57 -1.11
N ALA A 50 -3.10 6.47 -0.34
CA ALA A 50 -2.30 6.26 0.87
C ALA A 50 -0.80 6.40 0.60
N TYR A 51 -0.29 5.73 -0.43
CA TYR A 51 1.14 5.80 -0.79
C TYR A 51 1.57 7.19 -1.28
N LYS A 52 0.71 7.88 -2.04
CA LYS A 52 0.95 9.27 -2.46
C LYS A 52 0.98 10.20 -1.26
N TRP A 53 0.14 9.98 -0.26
CA TRP A 53 0.14 10.72 1.00
C TRP A 53 1.43 10.49 1.80
N LEU A 54 1.86 9.23 1.94
CA LEU A 54 3.13 8.86 2.59
C LEU A 54 4.33 9.57 1.97
N ARG A 55 4.39 9.63 0.63
CA ARG A 55 5.47 10.31 -0.11
C ARG A 55 5.25 11.82 -0.29
N SER A 56 4.10 12.35 0.07
CA SER A 56 3.86 13.79 -0.08
C SER A 56 4.69 14.54 0.94
N ASP A 57 5.53 15.44 0.42
CA ASP A 57 6.35 16.39 1.20
C ASP A 57 5.49 17.13 2.25
N GLU A 58 4.20 17.33 2.00
CA GLU A 58 3.27 17.98 2.93
C GLU A 58 3.01 17.19 4.23
N HIS A 59 3.09 15.85 4.21
CA HIS A 59 3.06 15.03 5.43
C HIS A 59 4.34 15.24 6.24
N LEU A 60 5.51 15.24 5.57
CA LEU A 60 6.83 15.42 6.18
C LEU A 60 7.07 16.86 6.70
N LEU A 61 6.58 17.87 5.99
CA LEU A 61 6.81 19.29 6.32
C LEU A 61 5.78 19.86 7.30
N ARG A 62 4.56 19.33 7.33
CA ARG A 62 3.46 19.91 8.12
C ARG A 62 2.88 18.99 9.19
N GLY A 63 3.32 17.73 9.29
CA GLY A 63 2.69 16.76 10.19
C GLY A 63 1.18 16.70 9.95
N MET A 64 0.78 16.77 8.68
CA MET A 64 -0.62 16.98 8.32
C MET A 64 -1.36 15.67 8.54
N ASP A 65 -2.25 15.64 9.53
CA ASP A 65 -3.01 14.46 9.94
C ASP A 65 -3.58 13.68 8.73
N SER A 66 -3.34 12.37 8.74
CA SER A 66 -4.00 11.38 7.87
C SER A 66 -5.53 11.39 7.98
N SER A 67 -6.11 12.24 8.83
CA SER A 67 -7.56 12.54 8.93
C SER A 67 -8.21 12.98 7.61
N LEU A 68 -7.43 13.42 6.60
CA LEU A 68 -7.96 13.69 5.24
C LEU A 68 -8.13 12.41 4.41
N LEU A 69 -7.44 11.33 4.78
CA LEU A 69 -7.76 9.99 4.33
C LEU A 69 -8.95 9.49 5.16
N SER A 70 -9.98 8.99 4.51
CA SER A 70 -11.13 8.38 5.18
C SER A 70 -11.28 6.94 4.73
N GLY A 71 -11.69 6.06 5.64
CA GLY A 71 -12.00 4.66 5.34
C GLY A 71 -10.76 3.76 5.25
N ARG A 72 -10.64 2.96 4.17
CA ARG A 72 -9.54 1.99 4.06
C ARG A 72 -8.23 2.65 3.66
N ALA A 73 -8.26 3.74 2.90
CA ALA A 73 -7.05 4.49 2.55
C ALA A 73 -6.27 4.96 3.80
N ALA A 74 -6.98 5.40 4.86
CA ALA A 74 -6.35 5.78 6.13
C ALA A 74 -5.70 4.58 6.82
N GLN A 75 -6.39 3.44 6.88
CA GLN A 75 -5.86 2.22 7.49
C GLN A 75 -4.65 1.68 6.72
N VAL A 76 -4.68 1.72 5.37
CA VAL A 76 -3.53 1.35 4.54
C VAL A 76 -2.36 2.30 4.79
N PHE A 77 -2.63 3.60 4.94
CA PHE A 77 -1.61 4.58 5.29
C PHE A 77 -0.98 4.27 6.64
N GLU A 78 -1.75 3.98 7.69
CA GLU A 78 -1.20 3.64 9.01
C GLU A 78 -0.33 2.39 8.98
N VAL A 79 -0.73 1.36 8.23
CA VAL A 79 0.09 0.14 8.04
C VAL A 79 1.41 0.47 7.34
N LEU A 80 1.38 1.35 6.33
CA LEU A 80 2.59 1.76 5.63
C LEU A 80 3.49 2.67 6.48
N ASP A 81 2.92 3.62 7.22
CA ASP A 81 3.60 4.57 8.11
C ASP A 81 4.27 3.86 9.30
N ALA A 82 3.57 2.91 9.92
CA ALA A 82 4.11 2.09 11.01
C ALA A 82 5.31 1.23 10.60
N GLU A 83 5.38 0.84 9.33
CA GLU A 83 6.49 0.08 8.74
C GLU A 83 7.57 0.99 8.12
N PHE A 84 7.29 2.29 7.98
CA PHE A 84 8.21 3.32 7.46
C PHE A 84 8.72 4.31 8.54
N PRO A 85 9.06 3.93 9.79
CA PRO A 85 9.69 4.86 10.73
C PRO A 85 11.12 5.22 10.32
N ASP A 86 11.75 4.45 9.42
CA ASP A 86 13.17 4.55 9.03
C ASP A 86 13.39 4.94 7.55
N PHE A 87 12.34 5.28 6.78
CA PHE A 87 12.53 5.65 5.36
C PHE A 87 13.19 7.03 5.16
N ASP A 88 13.29 7.84 6.22
CA ASP A 88 14.14 9.03 6.28
C ASP A 88 15.62 8.69 6.58
N SER A 89 15.94 7.43 6.94
CA SER A 89 17.31 6.92 7.08
C SER A 89 17.89 6.53 5.73
N GLY A 90 17.79 7.40 4.73
CA GLY A 90 18.63 7.39 3.52
C GLY A 90 20.09 7.76 3.81
N GLY A 91 20.64 7.38 4.96
CA GLY A 91 21.93 7.85 5.45
C GLY A 91 22.50 7.04 6.60
N HIS A 92 22.66 5.73 6.45
CA HIS A 92 23.69 4.99 7.20
C HIS A 92 24.93 4.83 6.32
N PRO A 93 25.90 5.77 6.32
CA PRO A 93 27.27 5.39 6.01
C PRO A 93 27.83 4.58 7.19
N ALA A 94 28.47 3.47 6.83
CA ALA A 94 29.11 2.48 7.69
C ALA A 94 30.17 3.03 8.67
#